data_AF-A0A1I7E0S2-F1
#
_entry.id   AF-A0A1I7E0S2-F1
#
_cell.length_a   1.000
_cell.length_b   1.000
_cell.length_c   1.000
_cell.angle_alpha   90.00
_cell.angle_beta   90.00
_cell.angle_gamma   90.00
#
_symmetry.space_group_name_H-M   'P 1'
#
loop_
_entity.id
_entity.type
_entity.pdbx_description
1 polymer ?
#
loop_
_entity_poly.entity_id
_entity_poly.type
_entity_poly.pdbx_seq_one_letter_code
_entity_poly.pdbx_strand_id
1 'polypeptide(L)'
;MAEKVGPQPAQAKPTLIQAKPPLGPQQPPNQQAFDLLLKIEAEARRAETVGELVFLIANETLRLTRARQIFVFANKRARQRVEAVSSIGKVERDSPRIRWIEGIVRALEADAGLNGKREFVLPAYCPPDDEEHKSFPYRFLVWLPLKLRDGHVFAGMLLAREVPWNEGDLIVAARLAETYGHAWSALTGERRLKRRFRLKPWLAVGAVAAIAAGFYPVPLTVLAPAEIAPIEPRIVAAPIDGVIDSIVVDPNASVQEGQLLLRMSDTALRNELAVAEQDVKVAEAKLKQVSQGAVADPRVRGDLAVTRTELSLATAKRDYAGDLLKRTEVTAPASGVVIFTDKRDWIGRPVSTGERVMEIADPKKIQIRVDVPVADAVAVTSGARVRAFLDSDPLRPITAHVRTASYEAQLIEGNVLAYRVYASIDENQTDLRLGIRGTAQVSGEKVPLAYYLFRRPIAAIRQRLGL
;
A
#
# COMPACT_ATOMS: atom_id res chain seq x y z
N MET A 1 -102.75 -79.25 35.08
CA MET A 1 -102.94 -80.34 34.10
C MET A 1 -102.77 -79.75 32.72
N ALA A 2 -101.81 -80.27 31.95
CA ALA A 2 -101.52 -80.04 30.51
C ALA A 2 -101.28 -78.57 30.10
N GLU A 3 -100.42 -78.16 29.18
CA GLU A 3 -99.67 -78.73 28.04
C GLU A 3 -98.80 -77.53 27.58
N LYS A 4 -97.65 -77.59 26.90
CA LYS A 4 -97.40 -78.16 25.58
C LYS A 4 -95.96 -77.78 25.21
N VAL A 5 -95.28 -78.71 24.55
CA VAL A 5 -93.98 -78.55 23.87
C VAL A 5 -94.15 -77.63 22.65
N GLY A 6 -93.16 -76.80 22.35
CA GLY A 6 -93.12 -76.00 21.11
C GLY A 6 -91.69 -75.73 20.63
N PRO A 7 -91.44 -75.65 19.30
CA PRO A 7 -90.16 -76.02 18.68
C PRO A 7 -89.30 -74.82 18.22
N GLN A 8 -88.03 -75.09 17.90
CA GLN A 8 -87.14 -74.19 17.16
C GLN A 8 -87.73 -73.77 15.80
N PRO A 9 -87.36 -72.56 15.33
CA PRO A 9 -87.04 -72.44 13.90
C PRO A 9 -85.80 -71.58 13.56
N ALA A 10 -85.04 -72.15 12.61
CA ALA A 10 -84.54 -71.59 11.35
C ALA A 10 -83.72 -70.28 11.29
N GLN A 11 -82.52 -70.43 10.74
CA GLN A 11 -81.59 -69.40 10.27
C GLN A 11 -82.09 -68.68 9.01
N ALA A 12 -81.80 -67.38 8.89
CA ALA A 12 -81.96 -66.57 7.69
C ALA A 12 -80.64 -65.88 7.30
N LYS A 13 -80.35 -65.85 5.99
CA LYS A 13 -79.15 -65.33 5.32
C LYS A 13 -78.91 -63.83 5.55
N PRO A 14 -77.66 -63.33 5.50
CA PRO A 14 -77.36 -61.92 5.71
C PRO A 14 -77.66 -61.09 4.45
N THR A 15 -78.58 -60.13 4.59
CA THR A 15 -78.91 -59.11 3.59
C THR A 15 -77.89 -57.97 3.67
N LEU A 16 -77.26 -57.65 2.53
CA LEU A 16 -76.42 -56.47 2.35
C LEU A 16 -77.21 -55.19 2.65
N ILE A 17 -76.78 -54.45 3.67
CA ILE A 17 -77.27 -53.10 3.96
C ILE A 17 -76.53 -52.13 3.03
N GLN A 18 -77.26 -51.52 2.09
CA GLN A 18 -76.75 -50.38 1.32
C GLN A 18 -76.45 -49.23 2.29
N ALA A 19 -75.19 -48.81 2.35
CA ALA A 19 -74.76 -47.69 3.15
C ALA A 19 -75.26 -46.37 2.55
N LYS A 20 -75.98 -45.60 3.36
CA LYS A 20 -76.27 -44.17 3.19
C LYS A 20 -74.93 -43.42 3.00
N PRO A 21 -74.83 -42.38 2.16
CA PRO A 21 -73.58 -41.63 2.01
C PRO A 21 -73.18 -41.03 3.36
N PRO A 22 -71.90 -41.13 3.80
CA PRO A 22 -71.51 -40.51 5.06
C PRO A 22 -71.54 -38.98 4.89
N LEU A 23 -72.26 -38.30 5.79
CA LEU A 23 -72.01 -36.88 6.08
C LEU A 23 -70.50 -36.73 6.35
N GLY A 24 -69.86 -35.77 5.68
CA GLY A 24 -68.44 -35.49 5.87
C GLY A 24 -68.09 -35.27 7.34
N PRO A 25 -66.93 -35.76 7.83
CA PRO A 25 -66.61 -35.71 9.24
C PRO A 25 -66.32 -34.27 9.69
N GLN A 26 -67.21 -33.69 10.51
CA GLN A 26 -66.85 -32.55 11.35
C GLN A 26 -65.94 -33.10 12.47
N GLN A 27 -64.62 -32.84 12.36
CA GLN A 27 -63.66 -33.24 13.39
C GLN A 27 -63.97 -32.57 14.74
N PRO A 28 -63.84 -33.28 15.88
CA PRO A 28 -64.07 -32.73 17.20
C PRO A 28 -63.11 -31.54 17.47
N PRO A 29 -63.55 -30.49 18.19
CA PRO A 29 -62.81 -29.22 18.34
C PRO A 29 -61.39 -29.37 18.93
N ASN A 30 -61.13 -30.40 19.74
CA ASN A 30 -59.81 -30.67 20.30
C ASN A 30 -58.80 -31.19 19.24
N GLN A 31 -59.28 -31.87 18.20
CA GLN A 31 -58.43 -32.38 17.12
C GLN A 31 -57.92 -31.23 16.23
N GLN A 32 -58.77 -30.23 15.99
CA GLN A 32 -58.41 -29.04 15.20
C GLN A 32 -57.32 -28.19 15.87
N ALA A 33 -57.39 -28.00 17.19
CA ALA A 33 -56.37 -27.25 17.93
C ALA A 33 -55.02 -27.97 17.95
N PHE A 34 -55.04 -29.31 18.05
CA PHE A 34 -53.84 -30.14 18.00
C PHE A 34 -53.20 -30.13 16.60
N ASP A 35 -54.00 -30.25 15.54
CA ASP A 35 -53.52 -30.18 14.16
C ASP A 35 -52.89 -28.80 13.86
N LEU A 36 -53.47 -27.72 14.39
CA LEU A 36 -52.91 -26.37 14.28
C LEU A 36 -51.58 -26.23 15.04
N LEU A 37 -51.45 -26.80 16.24
CA LEU A 37 -50.19 -26.82 16.98
C LEU A 37 -49.09 -27.54 16.19
N LEU A 38 -49.37 -28.73 15.66
CA LEU A 38 -48.40 -29.48 14.84
C LEU A 38 -47.99 -28.72 13.58
N LYS A 39 -48.94 -28.03 12.94
CA LYS A 39 -48.68 -27.20 11.77
C LYS A 39 -47.74 -26.04 12.10
N ILE A 40 -48.01 -25.29 13.16
CA ILE A 40 -47.18 -24.14 13.58
C ILE A 40 -45.78 -24.61 13.99
N GLU A 41 -45.66 -25.74 14.71
CA GLU A 41 -44.36 -26.32 15.05
C GLU A 41 -43.56 -26.76 13.81
N ALA A 42 -44.24 -27.24 12.76
CA ALA A 42 -43.59 -27.61 11.49
C ALA A 42 -43.15 -26.37 10.69
N GLU A 43 -43.98 -25.33 10.63
CA GLU A 43 -43.64 -24.07 9.95
C GLU A 43 -42.47 -23.36 10.64
N ALA A 44 -42.46 -23.31 11.98
CA ALA A 44 -41.34 -22.77 12.75
C ALA A 44 -40.01 -23.45 12.44
N ARG A 45 -40.02 -24.77 12.22
CA ARG A 45 -38.82 -25.55 11.85
C ARG A 45 -38.40 -25.39 10.40
N ARG A 46 -39.32 -24.99 9.51
CA ARG A 46 -39.07 -24.79 8.07
C ARG A 46 -38.68 -23.35 7.72
N ALA A 47 -38.91 -22.40 8.62
CA ALA A 47 -38.52 -21.00 8.42
C ALA A 47 -37.04 -20.91 8.02
N GLU A 48 -36.72 -20.17 6.95
CA GLU A 48 -35.37 -20.09 6.38
C GLU A 48 -34.57 -18.92 6.99
N THR A 49 -35.27 -17.93 7.53
CA THR A 49 -34.66 -16.72 8.11
C THR A 49 -35.19 -16.42 9.50
N VAL A 50 -34.37 -15.74 10.30
CA VAL A 50 -34.77 -15.26 11.63
C VAL A 50 -35.93 -14.28 11.54
N GLY A 51 -35.97 -13.43 10.50
CA GLY A 51 -37.07 -12.47 10.31
C GLY A 51 -38.40 -13.16 10.07
N GLU A 52 -38.41 -14.18 9.22
CA GLU A 52 -39.59 -15.03 8.96
C GLU A 52 -40.06 -15.74 10.22
N LEU A 53 -39.14 -16.37 10.96
CA LEU A 53 -39.46 -17.03 12.23
C LEU A 53 -40.03 -16.05 13.24
N VAL A 54 -39.42 -14.87 13.41
CA VAL A 54 -39.89 -13.83 14.33
C VAL A 54 -41.29 -13.34 13.98
N PHE A 55 -41.59 -13.19 12.69
CA PHE A 55 -42.93 -12.84 12.21
C PHE A 55 -43.94 -13.95 12.48
N LEU A 56 -43.56 -15.21 12.26
CA LEU A 56 -44.38 -16.38 12.57
C LEU A 56 -44.71 -16.45 14.08
N ILE A 57 -43.71 -16.28 14.94
CA ILE A 57 -43.90 -16.26 16.41
C ILE A 57 -44.94 -15.21 16.80
N ALA A 58 -44.85 -14.01 16.24
CA ALA A 58 -45.76 -12.91 16.59
C ALA A 58 -47.21 -13.18 16.15
N ASN A 59 -47.42 -13.81 14.99
CA ASN A 59 -48.76 -13.93 14.39
C ASN A 59 -49.44 -15.28 14.64
N GLU A 60 -48.73 -16.40 14.49
CA GLU A 60 -49.34 -17.73 14.62
C GLU A 60 -49.62 -18.11 16.08
N THR A 61 -48.81 -17.61 17.02
CA THR A 61 -49.01 -17.87 18.46
C THR A 61 -50.34 -17.30 18.98
N LEU A 62 -50.90 -16.26 18.36
CA LEU A 62 -52.22 -15.71 18.71
C LEU A 62 -53.33 -16.76 18.56
N ARG A 63 -53.23 -17.61 17.54
CA ARG A 63 -54.27 -18.57 17.15
C ARG A 63 -54.42 -19.72 18.15
N LEU A 64 -53.39 -19.98 18.96
CA LEU A 64 -53.33 -21.08 19.91
C LEU A 64 -53.43 -20.64 21.38
N THR A 65 -53.07 -19.40 21.70
CA THR A 65 -52.90 -18.96 23.11
C THR A 65 -54.01 -18.02 23.60
N ARG A 66 -55.00 -17.71 22.74
CA ARG A 66 -56.06 -16.71 22.98
C ARG A 66 -55.50 -15.33 23.40
N ALA A 67 -54.22 -15.10 23.14
CA ALA A 67 -53.61 -13.81 23.32
C ALA A 67 -54.24 -12.81 22.33
N ARG A 68 -54.28 -11.54 22.72
CA ARG A 68 -54.70 -10.45 21.84
C ARG A 68 -53.51 -9.72 21.23
N GLN A 69 -52.37 -9.75 21.91
CA GLN A 69 -51.14 -9.15 21.42
C GLN A 69 -49.92 -9.95 21.84
N ILE A 70 -48.94 -10.05 20.94
CA ILE A 70 -47.68 -10.75 21.17
C ILE A 70 -46.53 -9.84 20.79
N PHE A 71 -45.56 -9.71 21.70
CA PHE A 71 -44.32 -8.98 21.47
C PHE A 71 -43.16 -9.96 21.51
N VAL A 72 -42.37 -10.02 20.43
CA VAL A 72 -41.20 -10.87 20.32
C VAL A 72 -39.96 -10.05 20.62
N PHE A 73 -39.14 -10.51 21.55
CA PHE A 73 -37.94 -9.86 22.02
C PHE A 73 -36.69 -10.60 21.59
N ALA A 74 -35.64 -9.86 21.26
CA ALA A 74 -34.29 -10.39 21.10
C ALA A 74 -33.29 -9.59 21.94
N ASN A 75 -32.27 -10.26 22.46
CA ASN A 75 -31.19 -9.61 23.18
C ASN A 75 -30.23 -8.93 22.19
N LYS A 76 -30.27 -7.59 22.13
CA LYS A 76 -29.35 -6.78 21.32
C LYS A 76 -28.54 -5.85 22.22
N ARG A 77 -27.20 -5.95 22.14
CA ARG A 77 -26.26 -5.12 22.92
C ARG A 77 -26.55 -5.15 24.44
N ALA A 78 -26.86 -6.34 24.97
CA ALA A 78 -27.17 -6.57 26.39
C ALA A 78 -28.46 -5.90 26.90
N ARG A 79 -29.46 -5.70 26.04
CA ARG A 79 -30.83 -5.29 26.41
C ARG A 79 -31.84 -6.07 25.58
N GLN A 80 -32.98 -6.44 26.18
CA GLN A 80 -34.12 -6.99 25.45
C GLN A 80 -34.77 -5.90 24.60
N ARG A 81 -34.95 -6.17 23.31
CA ARG A 81 -35.58 -5.24 22.37
C ARG A 81 -36.69 -5.95 21.61
N VAL A 82 -37.78 -5.24 21.36
CA VAL A 82 -38.88 -5.77 20.53
C VAL A 82 -38.43 -5.83 19.08
N GLU A 83 -38.54 -7.01 18.47
CA GLU A 83 -38.23 -7.26 17.07
C GLU A 83 -39.50 -7.40 16.21
N ALA A 84 -40.57 -7.97 16.76
CA ALA A 84 -41.87 -8.03 16.11
C ALA A 84 -43.03 -7.89 17.09
N VAL A 85 -44.16 -7.42 16.56
CA VAL A 85 -45.43 -7.34 17.27
C VAL A 85 -46.51 -7.97 16.39
N SER A 86 -47.41 -8.73 16.99
CA SER A 86 -48.53 -9.34 16.28
C SER A 86 -49.32 -8.31 15.47
N SER A 87 -49.71 -8.66 14.23
CA SER A 87 -50.49 -7.81 13.32
C SER A 87 -49.79 -6.52 12.85
N ILE A 88 -48.48 -6.37 13.08
CA ILE A 88 -47.69 -5.23 12.62
C ILE A 88 -46.55 -5.73 11.73
N GLY A 89 -46.47 -5.23 10.50
CA GLY A 89 -45.45 -5.65 9.52
C GLY A 89 -44.03 -5.17 9.83
N LYS A 90 -43.88 -3.99 10.44
CA LYS A 90 -42.58 -3.43 10.84
C LYS A 90 -42.72 -2.65 12.14
N VAL A 91 -41.89 -2.97 13.14
CA VAL A 91 -41.91 -2.30 14.45
C VAL A 91 -41.24 -0.93 14.37
N GLU A 92 -41.98 0.11 14.70
CA GLU A 92 -41.45 1.47 14.87
C GLU A 92 -40.86 1.62 16.27
N ARG A 93 -39.54 1.78 16.35
CA ARG A 93 -38.78 1.81 17.62
C ARG A 93 -39.05 3.05 18.47
N ASP A 94 -39.53 4.12 17.86
CA ASP A 94 -39.84 5.37 18.55
C ASP A 94 -41.27 5.46 19.07
N SER A 95 -42.08 4.41 18.83
CA SER A 95 -43.43 4.31 19.37
C SER A 95 -43.38 4.29 20.91
N PRO A 96 -44.13 5.17 21.61
CA PRO A 96 -44.21 5.20 23.07
C PRO A 96 -44.54 3.83 23.67
N ARG A 97 -45.47 3.08 23.06
CA ARG A 97 -45.88 1.74 23.49
C ARG A 97 -44.74 0.72 23.44
N ILE A 98 -43.89 0.76 22.40
CA ILE A 98 -42.76 -0.17 22.29
C ILE A 98 -41.72 0.12 23.38
N ARG A 99 -41.41 1.40 23.62
CA ARG A 99 -40.50 1.81 24.70
C ARG A 99 -41.04 1.43 26.08
N TRP A 100 -42.34 1.58 26.29
CA TRP A 100 -43.04 1.18 27.51
C TRP A 100 -42.96 -0.34 27.74
N ILE A 101 -43.29 -1.15 26.73
CA ILE A 101 -43.19 -2.61 26.78
C ILE A 101 -41.74 -3.10 27.01
N GLU A 102 -40.75 -2.46 26.37
CA GLU A 102 -39.33 -2.73 26.65
C GLU A 102 -38.94 -2.33 28.08
N GLY A 103 -39.54 -1.27 28.63
CA GLY A 103 -39.41 -0.84 30.01
C GLY A 103 -39.94 -1.88 31.00
N ILE A 104 -41.13 -2.44 30.74
CA ILE A 104 -41.73 -3.51 31.55
C ILE A 104 -40.83 -4.74 31.61
N VAL A 105 -40.34 -5.22 30.46
CA VAL A 105 -39.45 -6.40 30.44
C VAL A 105 -38.12 -6.11 31.13
N ARG A 106 -37.61 -4.88 31.05
CA ARG A 106 -36.41 -4.46 31.79
C ARG A 106 -36.63 -4.44 33.30
N ALA A 107 -37.78 -3.98 33.78
CA ALA A 107 -38.13 -4.02 35.19
C ALA A 107 -38.31 -5.46 35.68
N LEU A 108 -38.96 -6.31 34.87
CA LEU A 108 -39.08 -7.75 35.13
C LEU A 108 -37.72 -8.45 35.22
N GLU A 109 -36.79 -8.11 34.31
CA GLU A 109 -35.41 -8.64 34.32
C GLU A 109 -34.66 -8.26 35.59
N ALA A 110 -34.84 -7.03 36.09
CA ALA A 110 -34.17 -6.53 37.28
C ALA A 110 -34.72 -7.12 38.58
N ASP A 111 -36.03 -7.37 38.66
CA ASP A 111 -36.70 -7.91 39.86
C ASP A 111 -36.56 -9.43 39.97
N ALA A 112 -37.00 -10.15 38.93
CA ALA A 112 -37.26 -11.60 39.01
C ALA A 112 -36.42 -12.43 38.03
N GLY A 113 -35.67 -11.77 37.15
CA GLY A 113 -34.93 -12.37 36.04
C GLY A 113 -35.82 -12.91 34.92
N LEU A 114 -35.23 -13.10 33.73
CA LEU A 114 -35.95 -13.58 32.54
C LEU A 114 -35.83 -15.09 32.30
N ASN A 115 -35.25 -15.83 33.24
CA ASN A 115 -34.96 -17.26 33.08
C ASN A 115 -36.20 -18.16 33.22
N GLY A 116 -37.38 -17.67 33.59
CA GLY A 116 -38.56 -18.50 33.79
C GLY A 116 -39.79 -17.92 33.09
N LYS A 117 -40.83 -18.75 32.93
CA LYS A 117 -42.18 -18.25 32.64
C LYS A 117 -42.61 -17.34 33.81
N ARG A 118 -43.09 -16.13 33.51
CA ARG A 118 -43.54 -15.17 34.54
C ARG A 118 -44.88 -14.59 34.14
N GLU A 119 -45.88 -14.80 34.98
CA GLU A 119 -47.22 -14.24 34.84
C GLU A 119 -47.35 -13.03 35.75
N PHE A 120 -47.94 -11.95 35.23
CA PHE A 120 -48.16 -10.73 36.01
C PHE A 120 -49.36 -9.95 35.46
N VAL A 121 -49.89 -9.06 36.31
CA VAL A 121 -51.05 -8.22 35.98
C VAL A 121 -50.64 -6.76 36.09
N LEU A 122 -50.98 -5.95 35.09
CA LEU A 122 -50.71 -4.51 35.13
C LEU A 122 -51.44 -3.86 36.32
N PRO A 123 -50.79 -2.94 37.06
CA PRO A 123 -49.56 -2.20 36.69
C PRO A 123 -48.23 -2.78 37.22
N ALA A 124 -48.13 -4.09 37.48
CA ALA A 124 -46.85 -4.69 37.89
C ALA A 124 -45.76 -4.46 36.82
N TYR A 125 -44.55 -4.12 37.28
CA TYR A 125 -43.37 -3.83 36.44
C TYR A 125 -43.49 -2.60 35.53
N CYS A 126 -44.54 -1.79 35.66
CA CYS A 126 -44.62 -0.50 34.98
C CYS A 126 -43.55 0.48 35.49
N PRO A 127 -42.99 1.35 34.63
CA PRO A 127 -42.11 2.44 35.05
C PRO A 127 -42.79 3.39 36.07
N PRO A 128 -42.03 4.09 36.93
CA PRO A 128 -42.59 5.18 37.74
C PRO A 128 -43.15 6.27 36.82
N ASP A 129 -44.32 6.81 37.18
CA ASP A 129 -45.12 7.79 36.40
C ASP A 129 -45.77 7.27 35.10
N ASP A 130 -46.09 5.98 35.05
CA ASP A 130 -46.71 5.37 33.88
C ASP A 130 -48.21 5.69 33.73
N GLU A 131 -48.58 6.37 32.63
CA GLU A 131 -49.97 6.56 32.19
C GLU A 131 -50.36 5.61 31.03
N GLU A 132 -49.39 4.94 30.39
CA GLU A 132 -49.62 4.09 29.22
C GLU A 132 -50.37 2.79 29.59
N HIS A 133 -50.20 2.27 30.81
CA HIS A 133 -50.98 1.12 31.29
C HIS A 133 -52.49 1.39 31.34
N LYS A 134 -52.93 2.65 31.40
CA LYS A 134 -54.35 3.02 31.40
C LYS A 134 -54.95 2.97 30.00
N SER A 135 -54.14 3.21 28.96
CA SER A 135 -54.56 3.16 27.55
C SER A 135 -54.40 1.77 26.93
N PHE A 136 -53.60 0.89 27.56
CA PHE A 136 -53.38 -0.47 27.10
C PHE A 136 -54.52 -1.42 27.52
N PRO A 137 -55.28 -2.00 26.58
CA PRO A 137 -56.51 -2.74 26.89
C PRO A 137 -56.28 -4.11 27.55
N TYR A 138 -55.04 -4.62 27.57
CA TYR A 138 -54.74 -5.99 27.99
C TYR A 138 -53.97 -6.01 29.31
N ARG A 139 -54.64 -6.46 30.38
CA ARG A 139 -54.09 -6.38 31.75
C ARG A 139 -53.31 -7.60 32.20
N PHE A 140 -53.52 -8.76 31.57
CA PHE A 140 -52.89 -10.02 31.96
C PHE A 140 -51.75 -10.35 31.00
N LEU A 141 -50.52 -10.38 31.51
CA LEU A 141 -49.32 -10.62 30.71
C LEU A 141 -48.59 -11.87 31.18
N VAL A 142 -47.95 -12.55 30.22
CA VAL A 142 -47.03 -13.65 30.50
C VAL A 142 -45.77 -13.52 29.66
N TRP A 143 -44.62 -13.53 30.32
CA TRP A 143 -43.30 -13.64 29.71
C TRP A 143 -42.92 -15.11 29.53
N LEU A 144 -42.46 -15.45 28.32
CA LEU A 144 -42.00 -16.78 27.95
C LEU A 144 -40.60 -16.67 27.35
N PRO A 145 -39.56 -17.19 28.02
CA PRO A 145 -38.19 -17.09 27.52
C PRO A 145 -37.90 -18.10 26.40
N LEU A 146 -37.19 -17.65 25.38
CA LEU A 146 -36.56 -18.52 24.38
C LEU A 146 -35.12 -18.77 24.82
N LYS A 147 -34.84 -20.03 25.16
CA LYS A 147 -33.57 -20.46 25.75
C LYS A 147 -32.79 -21.38 24.84
N LEU A 148 -31.48 -21.34 24.98
CA LEU A 148 -30.58 -22.39 24.50
C LEU A 148 -30.62 -23.60 25.45
N ARG A 149 -30.03 -24.73 25.00
CA ARG A 149 -29.97 -25.99 25.77
C ARG A 149 -29.24 -25.85 27.10
N ASP A 150 -28.34 -24.87 27.23
CA ASP A 150 -27.61 -24.55 28.46
C ASP A 150 -28.38 -23.60 29.40
N GLY A 151 -29.62 -23.26 29.07
CA GLY A 151 -30.48 -22.36 29.84
C GLY A 151 -30.27 -20.87 29.55
N HIS A 152 -29.37 -20.50 28.63
CA HIS A 152 -29.14 -19.10 28.29
C HIS A 152 -30.33 -18.49 27.53
N VAL A 153 -30.94 -17.43 28.08
CA VAL A 153 -32.03 -16.68 27.45
C VAL A 153 -31.45 -15.68 26.44
N PHE A 154 -31.72 -15.91 25.15
CA PHE A 154 -31.27 -15.01 24.08
C PHE A 154 -32.41 -14.19 23.46
N ALA A 155 -33.65 -14.63 23.67
CA ALA A 155 -34.87 -14.02 23.17
C ALA A 155 -36.03 -14.35 24.12
N GLY A 156 -37.21 -13.79 23.87
CA GLY A 156 -38.42 -14.13 24.61
C GLY A 156 -39.66 -13.61 23.90
N MET A 157 -40.84 -14.01 24.36
CA MET A 157 -42.10 -13.44 23.91
C MET A 157 -42.97 -13.05 25.09
N LEU A 158 -43.66 -11.92 24.95
CA LEU A 158 -44.61 -11.39 25.92
C LEU A 158 -45.99 -11.47 25.32
N LEU A 159 -46.87 -12.24 25.93
CA LEU A 159 -48.27 -12.38 25.51
C LEU A 159 -49.14 -11.52 26.42
N ALA A 160 -50.11 -10.83 25.82
CA ALA A 160 -51.04 -9.94 26.50
C ALA A 160 -52.49 -10.29 26.16
N ARG A 161 -53.36 -10.32 27.17
CA ARG A 161 -54.81 -10.56 27.01
C ARG A 161 -55.67 -9.88 28.07
N GLU A 162 -56.99 -9.91 27.85
CA GLU A 162 -58.01 -9.25 28.69
C GLU A 162 -58.43 -10.08 29.92
N VAL A 163 -58.20 -11.40 29.91
CA VAL A 163 -58.72 -12.37 30.89
C VAL A 163 -57.57 -13.12 31.59
N PRO A 164 -57.66 -13.53 32.86
CA PRO A 164 -56.63 -14.30 33.56
C PRO A 164 -56.19 -15.56 32.80
N TRP A 165 -54.89 -15.92 32.88
CA TRP A 165 -54.32 -17.10 32.22
C TRP A 165 -54.89 -18.42 32.75
N ASN A 166 -55.16 -19.38 31.85
CA ASN A 166 -55.52 -20.75 32.20
C ASN A 166 -54.30 -21.66 32.00
N GLU A 167 -54.17 -22.71 32.82
CA GLU A 167 -53.05 -23.65 32.76
C GLU A 167 -52.88 -24.28 31.37
N GLY A 168 -53.97 -24.65 30.71
CA GLY A 168 -53.93 -25.21 29.35
C GLY A 168 -53.30 -24.27 28.32
N ASP A 169 -53.68 -22.98 28.34
CA ASP A 169 -53.13 -21.98 27.42
C ASP A 169 -51.62 -21.77 27.68
N LEU A 170 -51.23 -21.79 28.95
CA LEU A 170 -49.84 -21.59 29.38
C LEU A 170 -48.94 -22.78 29.01
N ILE A 171 -49.46 -24.02 29.08
CA ILE A 171 -48.74 -25.22 28.63
C ILE A 171 -48.46 -25.13 27.13
N VAL A 172 -49.46 -24.76 26.34
CA VAL A 172 -49.30 -24.58 24.88
C VAL A 172 -48.32 -23.46 24.57
N ALA A 173 -48.44 -22.31 25.24
CA ALA A 173 -47.56 -21.17 25.03
C ALA A 173 -46.09 -21.49 25.41
N ALA A 174 -45.86 -22.22 26.49
CA ALA A 174 -44.54 -22.67 26.91
C ALA A 174 -43.92 -23.64 25.90
N ARG A 175 -44.70 -24.61 25.40
CA ARG A 175 -44.26 -25.55 24.36
C ARG A 175 -43.88 -24.86 23.05
N LEU A 176 -44.67 -23.86 22.65
CA LEU A 176 -44.35 -23.03 21.49
C LEU A 176 -43.04 -22.25 21.72
N ALA A 177 -42.84 -21.65 22.90
CA ALA A 177 -41.60 -20.94 23.22
C ALA A 177 -40.36 -21.84 23.10
N GLU A 178 -40.44 -23.10 23.55
CA GLU A 178 -39.36 -24.08 23.40
C GLU A 178 -39.08 -24.40 21.93
N THR A 179 -40.12 -24.64 21.14
CA THR A 179 -40.01 -24.94 19.70
C THR A 179 -39.38 -23.77 18.94
N TYR A 180 -39.84 -22.55 19.21
CA TYR A 180 -39.31 -21.33 18.61
C TYR A 180 -37.87 -21.06 19.03
N GLY A 181 -37.54 -21.29 20.30
CA GLY A 181 -36.17 -21.18 20.81
C GLY A 181 -35.22 -22.13 20.08
N HIS A 182 -35.66 -23.36 19.84
CA HIS A 182 -34.89 -24.36 19.09
C HIS A 182 -34.69 -23.94 17.62
N ALA A 183 -35.76 -23.53 16.94
CA ALA A 183 -35.70 -23.09 15.53
C ALA A 183 -34.81 -21.85 15.35
N TRP A 184 -34.94 -20.86 16.23
CA TRP A 184 -34.14 -19.63 16.16
C TRP A 184 -32.66 -19.92 16.43
N SER A 185 -32.36 -20.80 17.39
CA SER A 185 -31.00 -21.27 17.65
C SER A 185 -30.38 -21.96 16.42
N ALA A 186 -31.15 -22.82 15.74
CA ALA A 186 -30.71 -23.51 14.53
C ALA A 186 -30.37 -22.53 13.40
N LEU A 187 -31.15 -21.45 13.24
CA LEU A 187 -30.95 -20.44 12.19
C LEU A 187 -29.77 -19.48 12.46
N THR A 188 -29.47 -19.15 13.72
CA THR A 188 -28.43 -18.16 14.08
C THR A 188 -27.09 -18.76 14.49
N GLY A 189 -27.11 -19.97 15.05
CA GLY A 189 -25.97 -20.65 15.64
C GLY A 189 -25.66 -20.19 17.08
N GLU A 190 -25.55 -21.14 18.00
CA GLU A 190 -25.36 -20.90 19.44
C GLU A 190 -24.17 -19.98 19.76
N ARG A 191 -23.06 -20.09 19.01
CA ARG A 191 -21.86 -19.27 19.21
C ARG A 191 -22.09 -17.79 18.94
N ARG A 192 -22.97 -17.44 17.99
CA ARG A 192 -23.30 -16.05 17.67
C ARG A 192 -24.25 -15.46 18.71
N LEU A 193 -25.22 -16.25 19.18
CA LEU A 193 -26.15 -15.85 20.24
C LEU A 193 -25.45 -15.56 21.59
N LYS A 194 -24.34 -16.25 21.88
CA LYS A 194 -23.53 -16.04 23.10
C LYS A 194 -22.50 -14.92 23.00
N ARG A 195 -22.29 -14.31 21.83
CA ARG A 195 -21.12 -13.44 21.58
C ARG A 195 -21.27 -12.06 22.23
N ARG A 196 -20.66 -11.84 23.39
CA ARG A 196 -20.38 -10.51 23.94
C ARG A 196 -19.02 -10.01 23.43
N PHE A 197 -19.00 -8.98 22.59
CA PHE A 197 -17.76 -8.28 22.24
C PHE A 197 -17.24 -7.53 23.48
N ARG A 198 -16.23 -8.08 24.16
CA ARG A 198 -15.41 -7.38 25.15
C ARG A 198 -13.99 -7.26 24.61
N LEU A 199 -13.63 -6.10 24.05
CA LEU A 199 -12.22 -5.80 23.83
C LEU A 199 -11.56 -5.67 25.20
N LYS A 200 -10.52 -6.48 25.45
CA LYS A 200 -9.78 -6.42 26.71
C LYS A 200 -8.97 -5.11 26.77
N PRO A 201 -8.97 -4.36 27.88
CA PRO A 201 -8.35 -3.03 27.98
C PRO A 201 -6.84 -3.01 27.70
N TRP A 202 -6.12 -4.11 27.96
CA TRP A 202 -4.68 -4.19 27.66
C TRP A 202 -4.35 -4.15 26.16
N LEU A 203 -5.27 -4.58 25.29
CA LEU A 203 -5.10 -4.45 23.83
C LEU A 203 -5.21 -2.98 23.39
N ALA A 204 -6.07 -2.19 24.05
CA ALA A 204 -6.18 -0.76 23.79
C ALA A 204 -4.91 -0.01 24.25
N VAL A 205 -4.37 -0.37 25.42
CA VAL A 205 -3.09 0.18 25.91
C VAL A 205 -1.94 -0.19 24.98
N GLY A 206 -1.89 -1.45 24.51
CA GLY A 206 -0.88 -1.90 23.54
C GLY A 206 -0.96 -1.14 22.21
N ALA A 207 -2.17 -0.88 21.71
CA ALA A 207 -2.36 -0.09 20.48
C ALA A 207 -1.89 1.38 20.66
N VAL A 208 -2.21 2.01 21.78
CA VAL A 208 -1.75 3.38 22.09
C VAL A 208 -0.23 3.43 22.22
N ALA A 209 0.39 2.47 22.90
CA ALA A 209 1.84 2.38 23.03
C ALA A 209 2.53 2.18 21.66
N ALA A 210 1.97 1.34 20.78
CA ALA A 210 2.49 1.14 19.44
C ALA A 210 2.39 2.40 18.57
N ILE A 211 1.28 3.15 18.66
CA ILE A 211 1.12 4.44 17.98
C ILE A 211 2.15 5.44 18.49
N ALA A 212 2.33 5.56 19.82
CA ALA A 212 3.32 6.45 20.43
C ALA A 212 4.75 6.10 19.99
N ALA A 213 5.12 4.82 19.94
CA ALA A 213 6.41 4.38 19.44
C ALA A 213 6.64 4.76 17.96
N GLY A 214 5.58 4.83 17.15
CA GLY A 214 5.65 5.27 15.76
C GLY A 214 6.11 6.73 15.57
N PHE A 215 5.94 7.58 16.58
CA PHE A 215 6.38 8.99 16.55
C PHE A 215 7.83 9.19 17.02
N TYR A 216 8.52 8.12 17.43
CA TYR A 216 9.91 8.23 17.88
C TYR A 216 10.84 8.63 16.71
N PRO A 217 11.66 9.69 16.84
CA PRO A 217 12.49 10.19 15.76
C PRO A 217 13.74 9.32 15.56
N VAL A 218 13.88 8.72 14.38
CA VAL A 218 15.04 7.90 13.99
C VAL A 218 15.78 8.53 12.82
N PRO A 219 17.13 8.44 12.77
CA PRO A 219 17.89 8.97 11.64
C PRO A 219 17.56 8.20 10.37
N LEU A 220 17.09 8.90 9.33
CA LEU A 220 16.88 8.27 8.03
C LEU A 220 18.24 7.96 7.42
N THR A 221 18.52 6.69 7.15
CA THR A 221 19.77 6.30 6.48
C THR A 221 19.47 5.61 5.17
N VAL A 222 20.31 5.90 4.17
CA VAL A 222 20.23 5.34 2.83
C VAL A 222 21.55 4.68 2.51
N LEU A 223 21.49 3.45 1.99
CA LEU A 223 22.64 2.72 1.48
C LEU A 223 22.66 2.87 -0.04
N ALA A 224 23.80 3.27 -0.57
CA ALA A 224 23.99 3.50 -1.99
C ALA A 224 25.41 3.08 -2.42
N PRO A 225 25.60 2.63 -3.68
CA PRO A 225 26.93 2.39 -4.23
C PRO A 225 27.80 3.65 -4.12
N ALA A 226 29.07 3.45 -3.78
CA ALA A 226 30.03 4.51 -3.63
C ALA A 226 31.35 4.17 -4.31
N GLU A 227 32.07 5.20 -4.74
CA GLU A 227 33.38 5.09 -5.37
C GLU A 227 34.30 6.24 -4.93
N ILE A 228 35.58 5.95 -4.76
CA ILE A 228 36.61 6.97 -4.56
C ILE A 228 36.86 7.69 -5.89
N ALA A 229 36.42 8.94 -5.97
CA ALA A 229 36.53 9.79 -7.14
C ALA A 229 37.48 10.97 -6.87
N PRO A 230 38.14 11.51 -7.90
CA PRO A 230 39.00 12.68 -7.73
C PRO A 230 38.18 13.96 -7.54
N ILE A 231 38.76 14.93 -6.82
CA ILE A 231 38.21 16.29 -6.75
C ILE A 231 38.69 17.06 -7.98
N GLU A 232 37.73 17.55 -8.78
CA GLU A 232 37.97 18.45 -9.93
C GLU A 232 39.03 17.93 -10.93
N PRO A 233 38.82 16.75 -11.56
CA PRO A 233 39.76 16.23 -12.55
C PRO A 233 39.88 17.16 -13.77
N ARG A 234 41.08 17.27 -14.33
CA ARG A 234 41.36 17.99 -15.57
C ARG A 234 41.11 17.07 -16.75
N ILE A 235 40.13 17.42 -17.57
CA ILE A 235 39.78 16.64 -18.76
C ILE A 235 40.78 16.97 -19.87
N VAL A 236 41.37 15.93 -20.46
CA VAL A 236 42.20 16.03 -21.66
C VAL A 236 41.35 15.56 -22.84
N ALA A 237 41.02 16.51 -23.70
CA ALA A 237 40.22 16.29 -24.90
C ALA A 237 41.08 16.40 -26.16
N ALA A 238 40.60 15.83 -27.27
CA ALA A 238 41.25 15.98 -28.56
C ALA A 238 41.21 17.46 -29.02
N PRO A 239 42.36 18.08 -29.32
CA PRO A 239 42.41 19.50 -29.68
C PRO A 239 42.05 19.79 -31.14
N ILE A 240 42.08 18.75 -31.99
CA ILE A 240 41.75 18.78 -33.42
C ILE A 240 41.07 17.47 -33.80
N ASP A 241 40.42 17.45 -34.96
CA ASP A 241 39.87 16.22 -35.54
C ASP A 241 41.01 15.36 -36.11
N GLY A 242 40.97 14.06 -35.87
CA GLY A 242 41.98 13.15 -36.40
C GLY A 242 41.93 11.75 -35.81
N VAL A 243 42.99 10.98 -36.03
CA VAL A 243 43.12 9.62 -35.49
C VAL A 243 44.22 9.62 -34.45
N ILE A 244 43.99 8.96 -33.31
CA ILE A 244 45.04 8.76 -32.30
C ILE A 244 46.03 7.72 -32.85
N ASP A 245 47.28 8.12 -33.04
CA ASP A 245 48.34 7.24 -33.52
C ASP A 245 48.91 6.40 -32.36
N SER A 246 49.24 7.05 -31.25
CA SER A 246 49.85 6.38 -30.10
C SER A 246 49.55 7.09 -28.78
N ILE A 247 49.45 6.30 -27.71
CA ILE A 247 49.38 6.80 -26.33
C ILE A 247 50.69 6.45 -25.62
N VAL A 248 51.41 7.48 -25.17
CA VAL A 248 52.75 7.34 -24.58
C VAL A 248 52.64 6.87 -23.13
N VAL A 249 51.68 7.40 -22.37
CA VAL A 249 51.53 7.16 -20.92
C VAL A 249 50.63 5.97 -20.61
N ASP A 250 50.97 5.19 -19.59
CA ASP A 250 50.13 4.08 -19.11
C ASP A 250 48.93 4.56 -18.28
N PRO A 251 47.81 3.80 -18.25
CA PRO A 251 46.72 4.06 -17.33
C PRO A 251 47.22 4.06 -15.88
N ASN A 252 46.73 5.00 -15.08
CA ASN A 252 47.13 5.22 -13.67
C ASN A 252 48.60 5.62 -13.48
N ALA A 253 49.33 5.99 -14.55
CA ALA A 253 50.67 6.55 -14.43
C ALA A 253 50.63 7.99 -13.90
N SER A 254 51.66 8.36 -13.12
CA SER A 254 51.87 9.75 -12.71
C SER A 254 52.54 10.53 -13.84
N VAL A 255 52.02 11.72 -14.14
CA VAL A 255 52.53 12.64 -15.15
C VAL A 255 52.81 14.02 -14.57
N GLN A 256 53.74 14.73 -15.21
CA GLN A 256 54.05 16.13 -14.91
C GLN A 256 53.35 17.05 -15.92
N GLU A 257 53.11 18.29 -15.51
CA GLU A 257 52.60 19.33 -16.42
C GLU A 257 53.52 19.50 -17.64
N GLY A 258 52.93 19.57 -18.83
CA GLY A 258 53.65 19.63 -20.11
C GLY A 258 54.16 18.28 -20.64
N GLN A 259 54.02 17.18 -19.90
CA GLN A 259 54.43 15.85 -20.38
C GLN A 259 53.54 15.38 -21.54
N LEU A 260 54.15 14.80 -22.58
CA LEU A 260 53.44 14.22 -23.72
C LEU A 260 52.57 13.03 -23.28
N LEU A 261 51.28 13.07 -23.61
CA LEU A 261 50.31 12.03 -23.24
C LEU A 261 50.01 11.12 -24.44
N LEU A 262 49.63 11.72 -25.57
CA LEU A 262 49.29 11.02 -26.79
C LEU A 262 49.74 11.79 -28.01
N ARG A 263 49.86 11.08 -29.12
CA ARG A 263 50.11 11.63 -30.45
C ARG A 263 48.96 11.28 -31.38
N MET A 264 48.52 12.28 -32.11
CA MET A 264 47.59 12.12 -33.22
C MET A 264 48.37 11.90 -34.52
N SER A 265 47.73 11.30 -35.52
CA SER A 265 48.31 11.13 -36.84
C SER A 265 48.63 12.49 -37.46
N ASP A 266 49.91 12.73 -37.70
CA ASP A 266 50.44 14.02 -38.14
C ASP A 266 50.87 14.03 -39.61
N THR A 267 50.71 12.91 -40.33
CA THR A 267 51.23 12.74 -41.70
C THR A 267 50.68 13.79 -42.66
N ALA A 268 49.37 14.04 -42.62
CA ALA A 268 48.74 15.06 -43.46
C ALA A 268 49.21 16.47 -43.10
N LEU A 269 49.27 16.79 -41.80
CA LEU A 269 49.65 18.12 -41.29
C LEU A 269 51.13 18.44 -41.53
N ARG A 270 52.03 17.46 -41.43
CA ARG A 270 53.45 17.61 -41.78
C ARG A 270 53.63 17.92 -43.27
N ASN A 271 52.89 17.22 -44.13
CA ASN A 271 52.92 17.48 -45.56
C ASN A 271 52.38 18.87 -45.89
N GLU A 272 51.29 19.29 -45.25
CA GLU A 272 50.71 20.62 -45.42
C GLU A 272 51.69 21.73 -44.97
N LEU A 273 52.36 21.54 -43.83
CA LEU A 273 53.39 22.46 -43.35
C LEU A 273 54.56 22.55 -44.36
N ALA A 274 55.04 21.42 -44.88
CA ALA A 274 56.13 21.41 -45.86
C ALA A 274 55.76 22.15 -47.16
N VAL A 275 54.52 22.03 -47.63
CA VAL A 275 54.00 22.79 -48.78
C VAL A 275 53.94 24.29 -48.45
N ALA A 276 53.39 24.65 -47.29
CA ALA A 276 53.29 26.05 -46.88
C ALA A 276 54.67 26.73 -46.68
N GLU A 277 55.67 26.00 -46.18
CA GLU A 277 57.05 26.47 -46.10
C GLU A 277 57.65 26.74 -47.48
N GLN A 278 57.32 25.93 -48.48
CA GLN A 278 57.76 26.14 -49.86
C GLN A 278 57.05 27.35 -50.50
N ASP A 279 55.76 27.54 -50.22
CA ASP A 279 55.00 28.72 -50.68
C ASP A 279 55.59 30.02 -50.13
N VAL A 280 56.03 30.03 -48.86
CA VAL A 280 56.76 31.16 -48.28
C VAL A 280 58.04 31.46 -49.07
N LYS A 281 58.86 30.44 -49.37
CA LYS A 281 60.10 30.61 -50.16
C LYS A 281 59.82 31.17 -51.56
N VAL A 282 58.73 30.73 -52.21
CA VAL A 282 58.32 31.24 -53.52
C VAL A 282 57.90 32.71 -53.42
N ALA A 283 57.09 33.07 -52.42
CA ALA A 283 56.65 34.45 -52.21
C ALA A 283 57.81 35.38 -51.83
N GLU A 284 58.77 34.92 -51.02
CA GLU A 284 59.99 35.65 -50.70
C GLU A 284 60.86 35.91 -51.93
N ALA A 285 61.05 34.89 -52.78
CA ALA A 285 61.79 35.02 -54.02
C ALA A 285 61.12 36.03 -54.98
N LYS A 286 59.79 35.96 -55.10
CA LYS A 286 59.00 36.91 -55.90
C LYS A 286 59.11 38.34 -55.37
N LEU A 287 58.99 38.52 -54.05
CA LEU A 287 59.15 39.84 -53.42
C LEU A 287 60.55 40.41 -53.69
N LYS A 288 61.60 39.57 -53.58
CA LYS A 288 62.97 39.97 -53.89
C LYS A 288 63.12 40.40 -55.34
N GLN A 289 62.59 39.63 -56.29
CA GLN A 289 62.62 39.97 -57.72
C GLN A 289 61.90 41.31 -58.01
N VAL A 290 60.69 41.50 -57.49
CA VAL A 290 59.92 42.75 -57.68
C VAL A 290 60.61 43.93 -56.97
N SER A 291 61.20 43.73 -55.78
CA SER A 291 61.94 44.77 -55.07
C SER A 291 63.17 45.25 -55.83
N GLN A 292 63.90 44.35 -56.48
CA GLN A 292 65.04 44.70 -57.32
C GLN A 292 64.58 45.42 -58.60
N GLY A 293 63.47 44.98 -59.21
CA GLY A 293 62.88 45.63 -60.38
C GLY A 293 62.32 47.02 -60.10
N ALA A 294 61.69 47.24 -58.94
CA ALA A 294 61.11 48.53 -58.54
C ALA A 294 62.16 49.62 -58.23
N VAL A 295 63.42 49.23 -58.00
CA VAL A 295 64.55 50.17 -57.94
C VAL A 295 64.88 50.71 -59.34
N ALA A 296 64.73 49.88 -60.37
CA ALA A 296 65.02 50.23 -61.77
C ALA A 296 63.85 50.93 -62.48
N ASP A 297 62.59 50.58 -62.19
CA ASP A 297 61.39 51.17 -62.81
C ASP A 297 60.33 51.59 -61.75
N PRO A 298 60.00 52.90 -61.63
CA PRO A 298 58.97 53.40 -60.73
C PRO A 298 57.56 52.84 -60.96
N ARG A 299 57.25 52.33 -62.16
CA ARG A 299 55.93 51.75 -62.50
C ARG A 299 55.65 50.44 -61.75
N VAL A 300 56.69 49.70 -61.37
CA VAL A 300 56.62 48.40 -60.68
C VAL A 300 56.38 48.54 -59.17
N ARG A 301 56.40 49.78 -58.63
CA ARG A 301 56.18 50.03 -57.19
C ARG A 301 54.80 49.60 -56.70
N GLY A 302 53.78 49.59 -57.55
CA GLY A 302 52.44 49.10 -57.20
C GLY A 302 52.43 47.61 -56.85
N ASP A 303 53.26 46.82 -57.53
CA ASP A 303 53.33 45.36 -57.36
C ASP A 303 54.04 44.94 -56.07
N LEU A 304 54.81 45.85 -55.45
CA LEU A 304 55.44 45.60 -54.15
C LEU A 304 54.41 45.39 -53.04
N ALA A 305 53.32 46.17 -53.05
CA ALA A 305 52.27 46.04 -52.06
C ALA A 305 51.54 44.69 -52.20
N VAL A 306 51.27 44.27 -53.44
CA VAL A 306 50.66 42.97 -53.75
C VAL A 306 51.56 41.82 -53.30
N THR A 307 52.83 41.83 -53.73
CA THR A 307 53.77 40.75 -53.42
C THR A 307 54.09 40.65 -51.93
N ARG A 308 54.10 41.79 -51.21
CA ARG A 308 54.24 41.81 -49.75
C ARG A 308 53.02 41.19 -49.06
N THR A 309 51.81 41.42 -49.60
CA THR A 309 50.57 40.80 -49.11
C THR A 309 50.56 39.29 -49.39
N GLU A 310 51.03 38.86 -50.56
CA GLU A 310 51.20 37.43 -50.89
C GLU A 310 52.16 36.73 -49.93
N LEU A 311 53.31 37.35 -49.61
CA LEU A 311 54.24 36.83 -48.61
C LEU A 311 53.60 36.74 -47.22
N SER A 312 52.86 37.78 -46.81
CA SER A 312 52.14 37.78 -45.54
C SER A 312 51.12 36.63 -45.47
N LEU A 313 50.37 36.40 -46.55
CA LEU A 313 49.41 35.30 -46.66
C LEU A 313 50.10 33.93 -46.58
N ALA A 314 51.20 33.73 -47.31
CA ALA A 314 51.97 32.48 -47.28
C ALA A 314 52.54 32.21 -45.88
N THR A 315 53.04 33.25 -45.23
CA THR A 315 53.58 33.18 -43.86
C THR A 315 52.47 32.78 -42.87
N ALA A 316 51.29 33.40 -42.98
CA ALA A 316 50.14 33.07 -42.14
C ALA A 316 49.66 31.62 -42.34
N LYS A 317 49.69 31.10 -43.58
CA LYS A 317 49.37 29.69 -43.87
C LYS A 317 50.38 28.73 -43.25
N ARG A 318 51.68 29.03 -43.34
CA ARG A 318 52.74 28.24 -42.69
C ARG A 318 52.53 28.22 -41.18
N ASP A 319 52.29 29.37 -40.57
CA ASP A 319 52.09 29.48 -39.12
C ASP A 319 50.86 28.70 -38.66
N TYR A 320 49.76 28.78 -39.42
CA TYR A 320 48.56 28.00 -39.18
C TYR A 320 48.82 26.49 -39.26
N ALA A 321 49.49 26.01 -40.32
CA ALA A 321 49.84 24.60 -40.47
C ALA A 321 50.78 24.13 -39.35
N GLY A 322 51.74 24.97 -38.94
CA GLY A 322 52.65 24.70 -37.84
C GLY A 322 51.95 24.60 -36.50
N ASP A 323 50.95 25.45 -36.25
CA ASP A 323 50.17 25.41 -35.02
C ASP A 323 49.20 24.22 -34.97
N LEU A 324 48.62 23.82 -36.10
CA LEU A 324 47.87 22.56 -36.19
C LEU A 324 48.76 21.35 -35.92
N LEU A 325 49.97 21.34 -36.49
CA LEU A 325 50.94 20.26 -36.25
C LEU A 325 51.31 20.17 -34.75
N LYS A 326 51.56 21.31 -34.07
CA LYS A 326 51.82 21.31 -32.62
C LYS A 326 50.65 20.73 -31.81
N ARG A 327 49.41 20.94 -32.26
CA ARG A 327 48.21 20.39 -31.61
C ARG A 327 48.06 18.87 -31.79
N THR A 328 48.83 18.22 -32.68
CA THR A 328 48.84 16.75 -32.77
C THR A 328 49.50 16.09 -31.56
N GLU A 329 50.39 16.81 -30.87
CA GLU A 329 51.02 16.37 -29.63
C GLU A 329 50.23 16.92 -28.44
N VAL A 330 49.48 16.04 -27.76
CA VAL A 330 48.65 16.44 -26.63
C VAL A 330 49.45 16.24 -25.35
N THR A 331 49.69 17.33 -24.64
CA THR A 331 50.45 17.35 -23.38
C THR A 331 49.54 17.47 -22.15
N ALA A 332 50.05 17.09 -20.99
CA ALA A 332 49.35 17.19 -19.72
C ALA A 332 49.14 18.67 -19.30
N PRO A 333 47.89 19.14 -19.10
CA PRO A 333 47.62 20.49 -18.60
C PRO A 333 47.96 20.68 -17.12
N ALA A 334 48.20 19.61 -16.36
CA ALA A 334 48.57 19.66 -14.95
C ALA A 334 49.31 18.37 -14.55
N SER A 335 50.05 18.43 -13.44
CA SER A 335 50.65 17.23 -12.84
C SER A 335 49.59 16.40 -12.10
N GLY A 336 49.64 15.07 -12.21
CA GLY A 336 48.68 14.18 -11.56
C GLY A 336 48.76 12.74 -12.06
N VAL A 337 47.73 11.95 -11.79
CA VAL A 337 47.57 10.56 -12.26
C VAL A 337 46.58 10.55 -13.42
N VAL A 338 46.94 9.88 -14.51
CA VAL A 338 46.11 9.78 -15.72
C VAL A 338 45.11 8.64 -15.58
N ILE A 339 43.84 8.93 -15.83
CA ILE A 339 42.71 7.98 -15.73
C ILE A 339 42.10 7.82 -17.12
N PHE A 340 42.16 6.60 -17.65
CA PHE A 340 41.48 6.15 -18.86
C PHE A 340 41.43 4.62 -18.86
N THR A 341 40.63 4.04 -19.77
CA THR A 341 40.34 2.60 -19.80
C THR A 341 41.56 1.74 -20.15
N ASP A 342 41.99 1.77 -21.41
CA ASP A 342 43.12 1.01 -21.93
C ASP A 342 43.69 1.76 -23.15
N LYS A 343 44.98 1.62 -23.43
CA LYS A 343 45.62 2.21 -24.62
C LYS A 343 45.00 1.66 -25.91
N ARG A 344 44.64 0.39 -25.92
CA ARG A 344 44.15 -0.34 -27.10
C ARG A 344 42.81 0.16 -27.62
N ASP A 345 41.99 0.74 -26.74
CA ASP A 345 40.66 1.26 -27.09
C ASP A 345 40.73 2.58 -27.88
N TRP A 346 41.90 3.23 -27.84
CA TRP A 346 42.12 4.55 -28.41
C TRP A 346 43.08 4.55 -29.60
N ILE A 347 44.09 3.69 -29.62
CA ILE A 347 45.03 3.60 -30.74
C ILE A 347 44.28 3.24 -32.02
N GLY A 348 44.41 4.06 -33.06
CA GLY A 348 43.72 3.92 -34.34
C GLY A 348 42.27 4.42 -34.34
N ARG A 349 41.75 4.92 -33.22
CA ARG A 349 40.38 5.44 -33.13
C ARG A 349 40.29 6.87 -33.70
N PRO A 350 39.33 7.16 -34.60
CA PRO A 350 39.04 8.53 -34.99
C PRO A 350 38.36 9.27 -33.84
N VAL A 351 38.80 10.51 -33.59
CA VAL A 351 38.28 11.40 -32.56
C VAL A 351 37.94 12.77 -33.13
N SER A 352 36.96 13.42 -32.51
CA SER A 352 36.56 14.79 -32.86
C SER A 352 37.06 15.80 -31.84
N THR A 353 37.20 17.04 -32.28
CA THR A 353 37.60 18.18 -31.44
C THR A 353 36.68 18.28 -30.22
N GLY A 354 37.27 18.25 -29.02
CA GLY A 354 36.54 18.28 -27.75
C GLY A 354 36.09 16.90 -27.22
N GLU A 355 36.32 15.80 -27.95
CA GLU A 355 36.08 14.46 -27.44
C GLU A 355 37.01 14.16 -26.27
N ARG A 356 36.44 13.67 -25.16
CA ARG A 356 37.18 13.39 -23.92
C ARG A 356 37.94 12.08 -24.07
N VAL A 357 39.27 12.16 -24.03
CA VAL A 357 40.13 10.97 -24.19
C VAL A 357 40.55 10.42 -22.82
N MET A 358 41.01 11.28 -21.92
CA MET A 358 41.49 10.90 -20.60
C MET A 358 41.30 12.02 -19.58
N GLU A 359 41.48 11.69 -18.30
CA GLU A 359 41.40 12.64 -17.19
C GLU A 359 42.69 12.63 -16.39
N ILE A 360 43.09 13.79 -15.87
CA ILE A 360 44.22 13.92 -14.96
C ILE A 360 43.69 14.36 -13.60
N ALA A 361 44.02 13.60 -12.56
CA ALA A 361 43.58 13.86 -11.20
C ALA A 361 44.75 13.93 -10.23
N ASP A 362 44.62 14.75 -9.18
CA ASP A 362 45.56 14.74 -8.06
C ASP A 362 45.19 13.59 -7.10
N PRO A 363 46.06 12.57 -6.90
CA PRO A 363 45.76 11.44 -6.02
C PRO A 363 45.62 11.83 -4.55
N LYS A 364 46.08 13.02 -4.15
CA LYS A 364 45.90 13.52 -2.77
C LYS A 364 44.55 14.20 -2.56
N LYS A 365 43.86 14.59 -3.63
CA LYS A 365 42.58 15.29 -3.57
C LYS A 365 41.46 14.35 -4.00
N ILE A 366 41.01 13.54 -3.05
CA ILE A 366 39.97 12.54 -3.26
C ILE A 366 38.68 12.90 -2.52
N GLN A 367 37.57 12.43 -3.07
CA GLN A 367 36.24 12.54 -2.49
C GLN A 367 35.45 11.26 -2.76
N ILE A 368 34.41 11.02 -2.00
CA ILE A 368 33.55 9.86 -2.18
C ILE A 368 32.38 10.29 -3.07
N ARG A 369 32.27 9.67 -4.25
CA ARG A 369 31.08 9.77 -5.10
C ARG A 369 30.11 8.70 -4.66
N VAL A 370 28.88 9.09 -4.31
CA VAL A 370 27.80 8.19 -3.92
C VAL A 370 26.65 8.36 -4.90
N ASP A 371 26.19 7.25 -5.49
CA ASP A 371 25.10 7.25 -6.45
C ASP A 371 23.78 6.89 -5.75
N VAL A 372 23.06 7.90 -5.26
CA VAL A 372 21.85 7.72 -4.45
C VAL A 372 20.61 7.59 -5.35
N PRO A 373 19.86 6.46 -5.32
CA PRO A 373 18.66 6.31 -6.12
C PRO A 373 17.63 7.42 -5.85
N VAL A 374 16.96 7.92 -6.89
CA VAL A 374 15.95 8.99 -6.78
C VAL A 374 14.86 8.64 -5.77
N ALA A 375 14.48 7.36 -5.68
CA ALA A 375 13.49 6.87 -4.72
C ALA A 375 13.89 7.06 -3.24
N ASP A 376 15.18 7.11 -2.95
CA ASP A 376 15.73 7.27 -1.60
C ASP A 376 16.39 8.66 -1.39
N ALA A 377 16.37 9.54 -2.41
CA ALA A 377 17.04 10.84 -2.41
C ALA A 377 16.52 11.86 -1.38
N VAL A 378 15.31 11.64 -0.85
CA VAL A 378 14.66 12.49 0.16
C VAL A 378 15.54 12.68 1.41
N ALA A 379 16.50 11.77 1.65
CA ALA A 379 17.38 11.80 2.82
C ALA A 379 18.64 12.67 2.67
N VAL A 380 18.99 13.17 1.48
CA VAL A 380 20.31 13.76 1.25
C VAL A 380 20.27 15.29 1.38
N THR A 381 20.78 15.80 2.50
CA THR A 381 21.01 17.23 2.73
C THR A 381 22.50 17.57 2.72
N SER A 382 22.84 18.81 2.40
CA SER A 382 24.22 19.29 2.50
C SER A 382 24.72 19.20 3.95
N GLY A 383 25.95 18.75 4.16
CA GLY A 383 26.53 18.51 5.49
C GLY A 383 26.14 17.18 6.15
N ALA A 384 25.29 16.37 5.51
CA ALA A 384 24.93 15.04 6.00
C ALA A 384 26.17 14.16 6.26
N ARG A 385 26.11 13.33 7.31
CA ARG A 385 27.20 12.40 7.64
C ARG A 385 27.13 11.17 6.73
N VAL A 386 28.25 10.85 6.10
CA VAL A 386 28.44 9.69 5.24
C VAL A 386 29.41 8.73 5.90
N ARG A 387 29.06 7.44 5.89
CA ARG A 387 29.97 6.34 6.26
C ARG A 387 30.15 5.44 5.06
N ALA A 388 31.34 5.43 4.46
CA ALA A 388 31.65 4.58 3.33
C ALA A 388 32.38 3.32 3.79
N PHE A 389 31.88 2.17 3.36
CA PHE A 389 32.49 0.86 3.54
C PHE A 389 33.05 0.44 2.17
N LEU A 390 34.37 0.47 2.03
CA LEU A 390 35.03 0.12 0.77
C LEU A 390 35.17 -1.39 0.67
N ASP A 391 35.11 -1.92 -0.56
CA ASP A 391 35.26 -3.36 -0.80
C ASP A 391 36.65 -3.87 -0.37
N SER A 392 37.65 -2.98 -0.37
CA SER A 392 39.02 -3.27 0.08
C SER A 392 39.16 -3.37 1.61
N ASP A 393 38.31 -2.68 2.38
CA ASP A 393 38.31 -2.72 3.84
C ASP A 393 36.87 -2.53 4.39
N PRO A 394 36.08 -3.62 4.45
CA PRO A 394 34.69 -3.54 4.88
C PRO A 394 34.54 -3.35 6.40
N LEU A 395 35.60 -3.54 7.19
CA LEU A 395 35.54 -3.46 8.65
C LEU A 395 35.83 -2.06 9.18
N ARG A 396 36.48 -1.19 8.39
CA ARG A 396 36.81 0.18 8.78
C ARG A 396 36.08 1.20 7.90
N PRO A 397 34.93 1.73 8.36
CA PRO A 397 34.23 2.75 7.59
C PRO A 397 35.00 4.06 7.58
N ILE A 398 35.05 4.68 6.41
CA ILE A 398 35.56 6.05 6.24
C ILE A 398 34.42 7.02 6.52
N THR A 399 34.65 7.94 7.45
CA THR A 399 33.73 9.04 7.74
C THR A 399 33.97 10.23 6.82
N ALA A 400 32.89 10.75 6.28
CA ALA A 400 32.89 11.88 5.37
C ALA A 400 31.61 12.73 5.56
N HIS A 401 31.62 13.92 4.98
CA HIS A 401 30.47 14.83 4.97
C HIS A 401 30.05 15.19 3.55
N VAL A 402 28.74 15.25 3.30
CA VAL A 402 28.21 15.66 1.99
C VAL A 402 28.61 17.12 1.71
N ARG A 403 29.41 17.33 0.66
CA ARG A 403 29.81 18.65 0.17
C ARG A 403 28.80 19.19 -0.84
N THR A 404 28.36 18.34 -1.77
CA THR A 404 27.46 18.74 -2.85
C THR A 404 26.60 17.55 -3.28
N ALA A 405 25.31 17.80 -3.50
CA ALA A 405 24.42 16.87 -4.16
C ALA A 405 24.02 17.46 -5.53
N SER A 406 24.23 16.71 -6.61
CA SER A 406 23.78 17.11 -7.94
C SER A 406 22.26 17.09 -8.00
N TYR A 407 21.67 18.12 -8.62
CA TYR A 407 20.22 18.18 -8.87
C TYR A 407 19.79 17.38 -10.11
N GLU A 408 20.75 16.95 -10.92
CA GLU A 408 20.49 16.16 -12.13
C GLU A 408 20.67 14.67 -11.84
N ALA A 409 19.61 13.90 -12.10
CA ALA A 409 19.63 12.45 -12.01
C ALA A 409 20.24 11.86 -13.28
N GLN A 410 21.13 10.90 -13.13
CA GLN A 410 21.73 10.17 -14.24
C GLN A 410 21.39 8.69 -14.15
N LEU A 411 21.35 8.04 -15.30
CA LEU A 411 21.15 6.61 -15.39
C LEU A 411 22.45 5.91 -14.98
N ILE A 412 22.40 5.14 -13.89
CA ILE A 412 23.51 4.29 -13.44
C ILE A 412 23.38 2.87 -13.98
N GLU A 413 24.45 2.08 -13.83
CA GLU A 413 24.44 0.65 -14.11
C GLU A 413 23.22 -0.01 -13.44
N GLY A 414 22.46 -0.80 -14.22
CA GLY A 414 21.20 -1.40 -13.76
C GLY A 414 19.92 -0.60 -14.08
N ASN A 415 20.02 0.46 -14.91
CA ASN A 415 18.87 1.25 -15.39
C ASN A 415 18.08 1.93 -14.26
N VAL A 416 18.76 2.28 -13.18
CA VAL A 416 18.21 3.03 -12.05
C VAL A 416 18.60 4.50 -12.20
N LEU A 417 17.67 5.41 -11.95
CA LEU A 417 17.98 6.84 -11.87
C LEU A 417 18.56 7.16 -10.50
N ALA A 418 19.75 7.76 -10.46
CA ALA A 418 20.43 8.15 -9.23
C ALA A 418 20.98 9.58 -9.30
N TYR A 419 20.96 10.27 -8.16
CA TYR A 419 21.65 11.53 -7.97
C TYR A 419 23.09 11.26 -7.52
N ARG A 420 24.03 11.97 -8.14
CA ARG A 420 25.43 11.96 -7.72
C ARG A 420 25.63 12.88 -6.53
N VAL A 421 26.09 12.30 -5.43
CA VAL A 421 26.41 13.02 -4.19
C VAL A 421 27.92 12.92 -3.97
N TYR A 422 28.57 14.06 -3.77
CA TYR A 422 29.99 14.13 -3.47
C TYR A 422 30.21 14.43 -1.99
N ALA A 423 30.95 13.57 -1.31
CA ALA A 423 31.29 13.70 0.09
C ALA A 423 32.80 13.91 0.28
N SER A 424 33.16 14.92 1.07
CA SER A 424 34.54 15.21 1.47
C SER A 424 34.92 14.35 2.68
N ILE A 425 36.11 13.75 2.63
CA ILE A 425 36.64 12.89 3.69
C ILE A 425 37.26 13.77 4.79
N ASP A 426 36.97 13.46 6.05
CA ASP A 426 37.42 14.26 7.21
C ASP A 426 38.87 14.00 7.64
N GLU A 427 39.41 12.84 7.31
CA GLU A 427 40.77 12.44 7.66
C GLU A 427 41.66 12.24 6.43
N ASN A 428 42.89 12.72 6.53
CA ASN A 428 43.99 12.54 5.57
C ASN A 428 44.42 11.06 5.51
N GLN A 429 43.55 10.17 5.04
CA GLN A 429 43.91 8.80 4.69
C GLN A 429 44.55 8.81 3.31
N THR A 430 45.86 9.05 3.29
CA THR A 430 46.67 9.36 2.10
C THR A 430 46.95 8.16 1.18
N ASP A 431 46.35 6.99 1.42
CA ASP A 431 46.68 5.75 0.69
C ASP A 431 45.49 5.09 -0.04
N LEU A 432 44.41 5.87 -0.23
CA LEU A 432 43.24 5.42 -0.96
C LEU A 432 43.48 5.54 -2.47
N ARG A 433 43.34 4.41 -3.18
CA ARG A 433 43.43 4.39 -4.64
C ARG A 433 42.12 4.88 -5.25
N LEU A 434 42.24 5.68 -6.31
CA LEU A 434 41.10 6.09 -7.14
C LEU A 434 40.42 4.86 -7.75
N GLY A 435 39.09 4.92 -7.90
CA GLY A 435 38.30 3.86 -8.52
C GLY A 435 37.94 2.68 -7.61
N ILE A 436 38.36 2.67 -6.32
CA ILE A 436 37.86 1.70 -5.35
C ILE A 436 36.36 1.91 -5.16
N ARG A 437 35.59 0.83 -5.31
CA ARG A 437 34.14 0.79 -5.08
C ARG A 437 33.80 0.29 -3.68
N GLY A 438 32.58 0.55 -3.28
CA GLY A 438 32.03 0.14 -1.99
C GLY A 438 30.58 0.56 -1.83
N THR A 439 30.12 0.59 -0.58
CA THR A 439 28.78 1.04 -0.21
C THR A 439 28.88 2.17 0.79
N ALA A 440 28.20 3.28 0.52
CA ALA A 440 28.07 4.38 1.47
C ALA A 440 26.71 4.41 2.13
N GLN A 441 26.72 4.61 3.45
CA GLN A 441 25.56 4.97 4.23
C GLN A 441 25.50 6.48 4.40
N VAL A 442 24.53 7.12 3.75
CA VAL A 442 24.26 8.55 3.88
C VAL A 442 23.19 8.75 4.96
N SER A 443 23.49 9.56 5.96
CA SER A 443 22.58 9.87 7.07
C SER A 443 21.86 11.18 6.82
N GLY A 444 20.54 11.11 6.67
CA GLY A 444 19.65 12.26 6.51
C GLY A 444 19.04 12.76 7.81
N GLU A 445 17.98 13.55 7.66
CA GLU A 445 17.22 14.09 8.79
C GLU A 445 16.52 12.99 9.60
N LYS A 446 16.17 13.34 10.86
CA LYS A 446 15.41 12.44 11.73
C LYS A 446 13.96 12.43 11.28
N VAL A 447 13.43 11.25 10.98
CA VAL A 447 12.04 11.04 10.59
C VAL A 447 11.31 10.17 11.61
N PRO A 448 9.98 10.29 11.75
CA PRO A 448 9.21 9.39 12.61
C PRO A 448 9.40 7.92 12.21
N LEU A 449 9.53 7.03 13.19
CA LEU A 449 9.72 5.59 12.97
C LEU A 449 8.64 4.99 12.04
N ALA A 450 7.39 5.42 12.19
CA ALA A 450 6.30 4.99 11.31
C ALA A 450 6.60 5.33 9.84
N TYR A 451 7.08 6.55 9.56
CA TYR A 451 7.47 6.92 8.21
C TYR A 451 8.67 6.10 7.72
N TYR A 452 9.70 5.92 8.55
CA TYR A 452 10.86 5.10 8.20
C TYR A 452 10.47 3.67 7.78
N LEU A 453 9.55 3.04 8.51
CA LEU A 453 9.10 1.66 8.28
C LEU A 453 8.16 1.52 7.08
N PHE A 454 7.26 2.50 6.89
CA PHE A 454 6.25 2.46 5.83
C PHE A 454 6.64 3.24 4.57
N ARG A 455 7.83 3.86 4.48
CA ARG A 455 8.21 4.68 3.30
C ARG A 455 8.14 3.92 1.98
N ARG A 456 8.70 2.71 1.91
CA ARG A 456 8.75 1.88 0.70
C ARG A 456 7.36 1.40 0.26
N PRO A 457 6.52 0.84 1.15
CA PRO A 457 5.16 0.49 0.75
C PRO A 457 4.31 1.71 0.38
N ILE A 458 4.47 2.85 1.08
CA ILE A 458 3.78 4.10 0.69
C ILE A 458 4.20 4.54 -0.71
N ALA A 459 5.50 4.53 -1.03
CA ALA A 459 6.00 4.88 -2.35
C ALA A 459 5.48 3.94 -3.45
N ALA A 460 5.43 2.63 -3.18
CA ALA A 460 4.90 1.64 -4.12
C ALA A 460 3.38 1.80 -4.34
N ILE A 461 2.62 2.10 -3.28
CA ILE A 461 1.19 2.40 -3.37
C ILE A 461 0.97 3.68 -4.18
N ARG A 462 1.75 4.74 -3.91
CA ARG A 462 1.68 6.00 -4.64
C ARG A 462 1.96 5.80 -6.13
N GLN A 463 3.01 5.05 -6.48
CA GLN A 463 3.34 4.73 -7.87
C GLN A 463 2.24 3.92 -8.57
N ARG A 464 1.58 2.99 -7.88
CA ARG A 464 0.49 2.19 -8.47
C ARG A 464 -0.83 2.96 -8.59
N LEU A 465 -1.11 3.85 -7.64
CA LEU A 465 -2.36 4.63 -7.61
C LEU A 465 -2.26 5.98 -8.33
N GLY A 466 -1.06 6.40 -8.75
CA GLY A 466 -0.86 7.65 -9.50
C GLY A 466 -1.09 8.93 -8.68
N LEU A 467 -0.91 8.86 -7.35
CA LEU A 467 -1.06 9.99 -6.41
C LEU A 467 0.17 10.89 -6.31
#